data_AF-A0A8W8I5G5-F1
#
_entry.id   AF-A0A8W8I5G5-F1
#
_cell.length_a   1.000
_cell.length_b   1.000
_cell.length_c   1.000
_cell.angle_alpha   90.00
_cell.angle_beta   90.00
_cell.angle_gamma   90.00
#
_symmetry.space_group_name_H-M   'P 1'
#
loop_
_entity.id
_entity.type
_entity.pdbx_description
1 polymer ?
#
loop_
_entity_poly.entity_id
_entity_poly.type
_entity_poly.pdbx_seq_one_letter_code
_entity_poly.pdbx_strand_id
1 'polypeptide(L)'
;KHKEALLDELMFSDRSALDILNEHKTDIDKENELRVPVMATTKFSTGIKLGAQGPFMSVPQQTVELFTYSPIHLDVLGPDPPDEEALETNGYLRHIRSASDEEKGGGFESKLACMRALLDAVNGLFYLPDQV
;
A
#
# COMPACT_ATOMS: atom_id res chain seq x y z
N LYS A 1 -20.88 -7.78 -39.70
CA LYS A 1 -22.13 -7.97 -40.47
C LYS A 1 -23.26 -7.02 -40.07
N HIS A 2 -23.96 -7.19 -38.93
CA HIS A 2 -25.07 -6.28 -38.54
C HIS A 2 -24.67 -4.81 -38.47
N LYS A 3 -23.51 -4.52 -37.88
CA LYS A 3 -22.98 -3.16 -37.78
C LYS A 3 -22.65 -2.55 -39.15
N GLU A 4 -22.08 -3.33 -40.06
CA GLU A 4 -21.70 -2.84 -41.39
C GLU A 4 -22.93 -2.58 -42.25
N ALA A 5 -23.93 -3.47 -42.22
CA ALA A 5 -25.17 -3.31 -42.96
C ALA A 5 -25.95 -2.05 -42.53
N LEU A 6 -26.03 -1.78 -41.22
CA LEU A 6 -26.65 -0.55 -40.71
C LEU A 6 -25.92 0.71 -41.19
N LEU A 7 -24.58 0.67 -41.18
CA LEU A 7 -23.77 1.80 -41.62
C LEU A 7 -23.94 2.03 -43.12
N ASP A 8 -23.93 0.98 -43.94
CA ASP A 8 -24.15 1.09 -45.39
C ASP A 8 -25.55 1.65 -45.71
N GLU A 9 -26.59 1.20 -45.01
CA GLU A 9 -27.96 1.67 -45.25
C GLU A 9 -28.16 3.13 -44.81
N LEU A 10 -27.54 3.55 -43.70
CA LEU A 10 -27.53 4.96 -43.28
C LEU A 10 -26.72 5.86 -44.20
N MET A 11 -25.72 5.31 -44.91
CA MET A 11 -24.84 6.09 -45.78
C MET A 11 -25.35 6.23 -47.22
N PHE A 12 -26.02 5.20 -47.74
CA PHE A 12 -26.36 5.12 -49.17
C PHE A 12 -27.86 5.07 -49.48
N SER A 13 -28.74 4.99 -48.47
CA SER A 13 -30.18 5.00 -48.69
C SER A 13 -30.79 6.39 -48.49
N ASP A 14 -31.83 6.71 -49.28
CA ASP A 14 -32.60 7.96 -49.16
C ASP A 14 -33.76 7.85 -48.16
N ARG A 15 -33.80 6.79 -47.33
CA ARG A 15 -34.86 6.56 -46.34
C ARG A 15 -34.61 7.37 -45.08
N SER A 16 -35.65 7.54 -44.26
CA SER A 16 -35.49 8.23 -42.97
C SER A 16 -34.64 7.38 -42.01
N ALA A 17 -33.75 8.03 -41.26
CA ALA A 17 -32.88 7.33 -40.31
C ALA A 17 -33.67 6.58 -39.22
N LEU A 18 -34.87 7.06 -38.87
CA LEU A 18 -35.73 6.41 -37.87
C LEU A 18 -36.29 5.08 -38.39
N ASP A 19 -36.66 5.02 -39.67
CA ASP A 19 -37.18 3.80 -40.29
C ASP A 19 -36.09 2.73 -40.38
N ILE A 20 -34.88 3.12 -40.80
CA ILE A 20 -33.71 2.24 -40.89
C ILE A 20 -33.35 1.67 -39.51
N LEU A 21 -33.34 2.51 -38.47
CA LEU A 21 -33.05 2.06 -37.10
C LEU A 21 -34.12 1.10 -36.56
N ASN A 22 -35.38 1.31 -36.90
CA ASN A 22 -36.47 0.42 -36.48
C ASN A 22 -36.39 -0.93 -37.19
N GLU A 23 -36.19 -0.95 -38.51
CA GLU A 23 -36.02 -2.20 -39.29
C GLU A 23 -34.83 -3.01 -38.74
N HIS A 24 -33.68 -2.36 -38.56
CA HIS A 24 -32.47 -2.99 -38.04
C HIS A 24 -32.64 -3.58 -36.63
N LYS A 25 -33.35 -2.87 -35.75
CA LYS A 25 -33.68 -3.37 -34.41
C LYS A 25 -34.54 -4.63 -34.48
N THR A 26 -35.57 -4.64 -35.33
CA THR A 26 -36.44 -5.81 -35.48
C THR A 26 -35.71 -7.03 -36.03
N ASP A 27 -34.73 -6.83 -36.91
CA ASP A 27 -33.95 -7.93 -37.49
C ASP A 27 -32.96 -8.53 -36.49
N ILE A 28 -32.34 -7.70 -35.64
CA ILE A 28 -31.49 -8.17 -34.53
C ILE A 28 -32.32 -8.98 -33.53
N ASP A 29 -33.51 -8.48 -33.17
CA ASP A 29 -34.37 -9.15 -32.18
C ASP A 29 -34.85 -10.52 -32.69
N LYS A 30 -35.25 -10.62 -33.97
CA LYS A 30 -35.60 -11.91 -34.61
C LYS A 30 -34.42 -12.89 -34.62
N GLU A 31 -33.20 -12.42 -34.90
CA GLU A 31 -32.01 -13.28 -34.89
C GLU A 31 -31.67 -13.75 -33.47
N ASN A 32 -31.88 -12.92 -32.45
CA ASN A 32 -31.66 -13.27 -31.06
C ASN A 32 -32.69 -14.30 -30.56
N GLU A 33 -33.95 -14.23 -31.00
CA GLU A 33 -34.97 -15.23 -30.68
C GLU A 33 -34.68 -16.61 -31.28
N LEU A 34 -33.98 -16.67 -32.42
CA LEU A 34 -33.55 -17.90 -33.08
C LEU A 34 -32.31 -18.54 -32.43
N ARG A 35 -31.60 -17.81 -31.55
CA ARG A 35 -30.42 -18.32 -30.85
C ARG A 35 -30.82 -19.00 -29.55
N VAL A 36 -30.71 -20.33 -29.52
CA VAL A 36 -30.86 -21.13 -28.29
C VAL A 36 -29.90 -20.59 -27.22
N PRO A 37 -30.34 -20.35 -25.97
CA PRO A 37 -29.48 -19.82 -24.92
C PRO A 37 -28.45 -20.88 -24.53
N VAL A 38 -27.26 -20.81 -25.13
CA VAL A 38 -26.09 -21.54 -24.64
C VAL A 38 -25.63 -20.79 -23.38
N MET A 39 -25.66 -21.46 -22.23
CA MET A 39 -25.07 -20.96 -20.98
C MET A 39 -23.56 -20.78 -21.19
N ALA A 40 -23.17 -19.63 -21.72
CA ALA A 40 -21.79 -19.30 -21.98
C ALA A 40 -21.12 -18.99 -20.65
N THR A 41 -20.33 -19.94 -20.15
CA THR A 41 -19.22 -19.63 -19.23
C THR A 41 -18.41 -18.52 -19.89
N THR A 42 -18.40 -17.33 -19.29
CA THR A 42 -17.75 -16.12 -19.82
C THR A 42 -16.23 -16.27 -19.76
N LYS A 43 -15.66 -17.06 -20.67
CA LYS A 43 -14.23 -17.06 -20.95
C LYS A 43 -13.97 -15.92 -21.92
N PHE A 44 -13.42 -14.83 -21.40
CA PHE A 44 -12.94 -13.72 -22.21
C PHE A 44 -11.69 -14.16 -22.97
N SER A 45 -11.87 -14.72 -24.16
CA SER A 45 -10.77 -14.99 -25.09
C SER A 45 -10.62 -13.77 -25.98
N THR A 46 -9.44 -13.14 -25.97
CA THR A 46 -9.08 -12.18 -27.00
C THR A 46 -9.14 -12.92 -28.35
N GLY A 47 -9.96 -12.45 -29.29
CA GLY A 47 -10.30 -13.16 -30.53
C GLY A 47 -9.16 -13.29 -31.56
N ILE A 48 -7.91 -13.27 -31.11
CA ILE A 48 -6.70 -13.38 -31.93
C ILE A 48 -5.90 -14.54 -31.36
N LYS A 49 -5.52 -15.50 -32.20
CA LYS A 49 -4.50 -16.50 -31.86
C LYS A 49 -3.16 -15.76 -31.73
N LEU A 50 -2.90 -15.09 -30.61
CA LEU A 50 -1.54 -14.69 -30.26
C LEU A 50 -0.73 -15.99 -30.17
N GLY A 51 0.31 -16.09 -30.99
CA GLY A 51 1.20 -17.24 -31.05
C GLY A 51 1.56 -17.69 -29.64
N ALA A 52 1.59 -19.03 -29.46
CA ALA A 52 1.86 -19.70 -28.20
C ALA A 52 2.91 -18.93 -27.40
N GLN A 53 2.46 -18.23 -26.36
CA GLN A 53 3.35 -17.74 -25.32
C GLN A 53 3.93 -19.02 -24.71
N GLY A 54 5.15 -19.37 -25.11
CA GLY A 54 5.91 -20.42 -24.44
C GLY A 54 5.89 -20.15 -22.93
N PRO A 55 6.05 -21.18 -22.09
CA PRO A 55 5.97 -20.99 -20.65
C PRO A 55 6.90 -19.84 -20.26
N PHE A 56 6.31 -18.76 -19.76
CA PHE A 56 7.05 -17.66 -19.15
C PHE A 56 7.91 -18.31 -18.08
N MET A 57 9.24 -18.27 -18.24
CA MET A 57 10.13 -18.82 -17.22
C MET A 57 9.81 -18.11 -15.92
N SER A 58 9.37 -18.87 -14.92
CA SER A 58 9.09 -18.36 -13.59
C SER A 58 10.35 -17.68 -13.08
N VAL A 59 10.25 -16.38 -12.78
CA VAL A 59 11.32 -15.65 -12.09
C VAL A 59 11.68 -16.47 -10.84
N PRO A 60 12.97 -16.84 -10.64
CA PRO A 60 13.35 -17.61 -9.48
C PRO A 60 12.91 -16.87 -8.22
N GLN A 61 12.03 -17.51 -7.44
CA GLN A 61 11.57 -16.96 -6.17
C GLN A 61 12.74 -17.05 -5.20
N GLN A 62 13.45 -15.94 -5.02
CA GLN A 62 14.48 -15.84 -4.00
C GLN A 62 13.78 -15.71 -2.65
N THR A 63 13.71 -16.81 -1.90
CA THR A 63 13.27 -16.81 -0.51
C THR A 63 14.39 -16.23 0.35
N VAL A 64 14.48 -14.90 0.38
CA VAL A 64 15.36 -14.19 1.32
C VAL A 64 14.68 -14.11 2.68
N GLU A 65 15.46 -14.34 3.73
CA GLU A 65 15.01 -14.04 5.08
C GLU A 65 14.87 -12.52 5.21
N LEU A 66 13.68 -12.08 5.64
CA LEU A 66 13.41 -10.66 5.85
C LEU A 66 14.14 -10.20 7.11
N PHE A 67 14.75 -9.03 7.04
CA PHE A 67 15.33 -8.39 8.21
C PHE A 67 14.23 -8.16 9.26
N THR A 68 14.46 -8.67 10.46
CA THR A 68 13.63 -8.38 11.64
C THR A 68 14.42 -7.44 12.54
N TYR A 69 13.80 -6.31 12.91
CA TYR A 69 14.42 -5.34 13.80
C TYR A 69 14.63 -5.98 15.19
N SER A 70 15.88 -5.92 15.67
CA SER A 70 16.24 -6.23 17.05
C SER A 70 16.62 -4.93 17.76
N PRO A 71 15.95 -4.55 18.85
CA PRO A 71 16.34 -3.39 19.65
C PRO A 71 17.76 -3.55 20.19
N ILE A 72 18.45 -2.42 20.36
CA ILE A 72 19.74 -2.40 21.05
C ILE A 72 19.48 -2.50 22.55
N HIS A 73 20.07 -3.49 23.20
CA HIS A 73 20.06 -3.62 24.65
C HIS A 73 21.35 -3.01 25.22
N LEU A 74 21.20 -2.02 26.10
CA LEU A 74 22.32 -1.38 26.79
C LEU A 74 22.36 -1.90 28.23
N ASP A 75 23.52 -2.39 28.65
CA ASP A 75 23.73 -2.75 30.05
C ASP A 75 24.14 -1.50 30.84
N VAL A 76 23.20 -0.97 31.62
CA VAL A 76 23.35 0.27 32.40
C VAL A 76 23.97 -0.01 33.77
N LEU A 77 24.05 -1.27 34.22
CA LEU A 77 24.59 -1.62 35.55
C LEU A 77 24.11 -0.68 36.67
N GLY A 78 22.80 -0.42 36.69
CA GLY A 78 22.16 0.58 37.54
C GLY A 78 20.64 0.47 37.46
N PRO A 79 19.89 1.32 38.17
CA PRO A 79 18.44 1.34 38.04
C PRO A 79 18.04 1.79 36.63
N ASP A 80 16.90 1.28 36.14
CA ASP A 80 16.39 1.65 34.83
C ASP A 80 16.12 3.16 34.78
N PRO A 81 16.60 3.87 33.75
CA PRO A 81 16.27 5.28 33.56
C PRO A 81 14.76 5.42 33.28
N PRO A 82 14.13 6.54 33.68
CA PRO A 82 12.72 6.77 33.37
C PRO A 82 12.50 6.87 31.86
N ASP A 83 11.35 6.39 31.43
CA ASP A 83 10.88 6.52 30.05
C ASP A 83 10.37 7.94 29.77
N GLU A 84 10.27 8.28 28.48
CA GLU A 84 9.94 9.63 28.01
C GLU A 84 8.61 10.15 28.60
N GLU A 85 7.60 9.28 28.71
CA GLU A 85 6.32 9.63 29.32
C GLU A 85 6.45 9.96 30.81
N ALA A 86 7.23 9.18 31.57
CA ALA A 86 7.47 9.46 32.99
C ALA A 86 8.19 10.79 33.23
N LEU A 87 9.02 11.27 32.29
CA LEU A 87 9.67 12.59 32.44
C LEU A 87 8.64 13.72 32.54
N GLU A 88 7.58 13.64 31.75
CA GLU A 88 6.53 14.66 31.69
C GLU A 88 5.56 14.53 32.88
N THR A 89 5.12 13.31 33.19
CA THR A 89 4.11 13.09 34.24
C THR A 89 4.68 13.27 35.64
N ASN A 90 5.94 12.89 35.87
CA ASN A 90 6.54 12.89 37.20
C ASN A 90 7.31 14.18 37.52
N GLY A 91 7.27 15.17 36.61
CA GLY A 91 7.81 16.50 36.85
C GLY A 91 9.33 16.61 36.76
N TYR A 92 10.02 15.67 36.11
CA TYR A 92 11.48 15.71 35.93
C TYR A 92 11.95 16.96 35.16
N LEU A 93 11.10 17.51 34.29
CA LEU A 93 11.40 18.70 33.50
C LEU A 93 11.31 20.01 34.30
N ARG A 94 10.81 20.00 35.54
CA ARG A 94 10.58 21.22 36.35
C ARG A 94 11.86 22.03 36.60
N HIS A 95 13.01 21.36 36.63
CA HIS A 95 14.31 21.96 36.91
C HIS A 95 15.22 22.02 35.67
N ILE A 96 14.66 21.77 34.49
CA ILE A 96 15.38 21.84 33.22
C ILE A 96 14.99 23.13 32.51
N ARG A 97 15.97 23.79 31.91
CA ARG A 97 15.76 24.95 31.02
C ARG A 97 14.82 24.56 29.87
N SER A 98 13.87 25.43 29.55
CA SER A 98 13.06 25.31 28.32
C SER A 98 13.91 25.54 27.08
N ALA A 99 13.70 24.72 26.05
CA ALA A 99 14.33 24.89 24.74
C ALA A 99 13.83 26.17 24.04
N SER A 100 14.74 26.91 23.42
CA SER A 100 14.41 28.06 22.57
C SER A 100 13.81 27.62 21.23
N ASP A 101 13.20 28.54 20.49
CA ASP A 101 12.59 28.21 19.19
C ASP A 101 13.63 27.84 18.14
N GLU A 102 14.82 28.44 18.19
CA GLU A 102 15.95 28.06 17.34
C GLU A 102 16.45 26.65 17.64
N GLU A 103 16.52 26.28 18.93
CA GLU A 103 16.94 24.95 19.36
C GLU A 103 15.93 23.88 18.93
N LYS A 104 14.63 24.16 19.10
CA LYS A 104 13.56 23.28 18.60
C LYS A 104 13.63 23.14 17.08
N GLY A 105 13.92 24.23 16.36
CA GLY A 105 14.16 24.19 14.92
C GLY A 105 15.33 23.30 14.50
N GLY A 106 16.31 23.10 15.39
CA GLY A 106 17.42 22.15 15.23
C GLY A 106 17.14 20.73 15.74
N GLY A 107 15.94 20.44 16.21
CA GLY A 107 15.55 19.14 16.76
C GLY A 107 15.93 18.92 18.23
N PHE A 108 16.32 19.98 18.96
CA PHE A 108 16.58 19.89 20.39
C PHE A 108 15.30 20.06 21.20
N GLU A 109 15.12 19.20 22.20
CA GLU A 109 14.07 19.31 23.21
C GLU A 109 14.66 19.18 24.61
N SER A 110 14.14 19.95 25.56
CA SER A 110 14.58 19.93 26.97
C SER A 110 14.55 18.53 27.59
N LYS A 111 13.59 17.69 27.19
CA LYS A 111 13.47 16.31 27.65
C LYS A 111 14.67 15.44 27.23
N LEU A 112 15.28 15.72 26.08
CA LEU A 112 16.47 15.00 25.61
C LEU A 112 17.65 15.22 26.55
N ALA A 113 17.86 16.47 26.95
CA ALA A 113 18.90 16.82 27.93
C ALA A 113 18.62 16.17 29.30
N CYS A 114 17.36 16.15 29.73
CA CYS A 114 16.96 15.52 30.99
C CYS A 114 17.20 14.00 30.98
N MET A 115 16.75 13.30 29.94
CA MET A 115 16.99 11.86 29.74
C MET A 115 18.48 11.53 29.77
N ARG A 116 19.28 12.31 29.03
CA ARG A 116 20.73 12.10 28.96
C ARG A 116 21.39 12.22 30.33
N ALA A 117 21.02 13.25 31.10
CA ALA A 117 21.55 13.49 32.43
C ALA A 117 21.14 12.40 33.43
N LEU A 118 19.90 11.93 33.36
CA LEU A 118 19.41 10.84 34.22
C LEU A 118 20.11 9.52 33.89
N LEU A 119 20.27 9.19 32.61
CA LEU A 119 21.02 8.00 32.17
C LEU A 119 22.46 8.03 32.72
N ASP A 120 23.17 9.14 32.60
CA ASP A 120 24.53 9.26 33.15
C ASP A 120 24.56 9.13 34.68
N ALA A 121 23.54 9.62 35.38
CA ALA A 121 23.46 9.56 36.83
C ALA A 121 23.18 8.14 37.35
N VAL A 122 22.43 7.33 36.60
CA VAL A 122 22.06 5.97 37.01
C VAL A 122 23.01 4.90 36.50
N ASN A 123 23.75 5.17 35.42
CA ASN A 123 24.65 4.20 34.82
C ASN A 123 25.84 3.88 35.73
N GLY A 124 26.10 2.59 35.95
CA GLY A 124 27.22 2.08 36.74
C GLY A 124 27.07 2.24 38.26
N LEU A 125 25.86 2.48 38.77
CA LEU A 125 25.62 2.57 40.22
C LEU A 125 25.67 1.21 40.93
N PHE A 126 25.39 0.12 40.23
CA PHE A 126 25.48 -1.22 40.80
C PHE A 126 26.91 -1.73 40.73
N TYR A 127 27.51 -1.91 41.90
CA TYR A 127 28.79 -2.60 42.04
C TYR A 127 28.53 -4.10 42.29
N LEU A 128 28.95 -4.94 41.36
CA LEU A 128 28.87 -6.40 41.45
C LEU A 128 30.30 -6.96 41.57
N PRO A 129 30.83 -7.14 42.80
CA PRO A 129 32.24 -7.50 43.01
C PRO A 129 32.70 -8.87 42.48
N ASP A 130 31.80 -9.76 42.05
CA ASP A 130 32.15 -11.17 41.80
C ASP A 130 31.77 -11.70 40.40
N GLN A 131 31.95 -10.90 39.34
CA GLN A 131 31.92 -11.40 37.96
C GLN A 131 33.33 -11.39 37.34
N VAL A 132 34.22 -12.21 37.90
CA VAL A 132 35.50 -12.63 37.29
C VAL A 132 35.65 -14.13 37.44
#